data_AF-A0A3D4JVF5-F1
#
_entry.id   AF-A0A3D4JVF5-F1
#
_cell.length_a   1.000
_cell.length_b   1.000
_cell.length_c   1.000
_cell.angle_alpha   90.00
_cell.angle_beta   90.00
_cell.angle_gamma   90.00
#
_symmetry.space_group_name_H-M   'P 1'
#
loop_
_entity.id
_entity.type
_entity.pdbx_description
1 polymer ?
#
loop_
_entity_poly.entity_id
_entity_poly.type
_entity_poly.pdbx_seq_one_letter_code
_entity_poly.pdbx_strand_id
1 'polypeptide(L)'
;KSSFVAEVKSDLMGEQTILCGLLQTGSILSFDKMVEKGIDPAYASKLVQYGVEVITEALKHGGVSGMLDRLSNPAKIKAFELSEELKHIMRPLFRKHQDDIISGEFSKTMMQDWENGDANLLKWRAETGETAFEKTPAGDVKISEQEYFDHYLLMSAFIRAGVELAFETMVEAGIKPESAYYESLHEAPLIANTIARKKLFEMNRVISDTAEYGCYLFDQACKPLLADFMKKVDTDLAGKNFNEGKDMSVDNAQLVHVNDTLRNHPVEMVGRKLRQAMTAMKSIKTV
;
A
#
# COMPACT_ATOMS: atom_id res chain seq x y z
N LYS A 1 -15.60 -12.79 -18.56
CA LYS A 1 -15.75 -14.06 -17.82
C LYS A 1 -14.41 -14.42 -17.21
N SER A 2 -14.37 -14.54 -15.87
CA SER A 2 -13.23 -15.04 -15.10
C SER A 2 -13.21 -16.58 -15.10
N SER A 3 -12.20 -17.19 -14.50
CA SER A 3 -12.10 -18.63 -14.20
C SER A 3 -11.62 -18.81 -12.75
N PHE A 4 -11.82 -20.00 -12.18
CA PHE A 4 -11.31 -20.33 -10.84
C PHE A 4 -9.81 -20.12 -10.72
N VAL A 5 -9.04 -20.53 -11.74
CA VAL A 5 -7.58 -20.31 -11.77
C VAL A 5 -7.25 -18.82 -11.81
N ALA A 6 -7.96 -18.04 -12.65
CA ALA A 6 -7.68 -16.62 -12.77
C ALA A 6 -7.95 -15.89 -11.46
N GLU A 7 -9.08 -16.18 -10.81
CA GLU A 7 -9.49 -15.56 -9.55
C GLU A 7 -8.53 -15.92 -8.41
N VAL A 8 -8.33 -17.21 -8.12
CA VAL A 8 -7.43 -17.64 -7.04
C VAL A 8 -6.01 -17.08 -7.21
N LYS A 9 -5.45 -17.07 -8.43
CA LYS A 9 -4.06 -16.63 -8.61
C LYS A 9 -3.91 -15.11 -8.54
N SER A 10 -4.94 -14.35 -8.92
CA SER A 10 -4.91 -12.89 -8.76
C SER A 10 -5.18 -12.46 -7.33
N ASP A 11 -6.14 -13.11 -6.66
CA ASP A 11 -6.54 -12.83 -5.28
C ASP A 11 -5.34 -13.01 -4.34
N LEU A 12 -4.71 -14.19 -4.38
CA LEU A 12 -3.49 -14.50 -3.63
C LEU A 12 -2.36 -13.48 -3.85
N MET A 13 -2.21 -12.97 -5.08
CA MET A 13 -1.16 -11.99 -5.38
C MET A 13 -1.49 -10.62 -4.79
N GLY A 14 -2.75 -10.21 -4.89
CA GLY A 14 -3.27 -8.98 -4.28
C GLY A 14 -3.06 -8.95 -2.77
N GLU A 15 -3.59 -9.97 -2.09
CA GLU A 15 -3.57 -10.07 -0.63
C GLU A 15 -2.16 -10.18 -0.05
N GLN A 16 -1.27 -10.95 -0.69
CA GLN A 16 0.13 -11.07 -0.26
C GLN A 16 0.89 -9.76 -0.39
N THR A 17 0.65 -9.01 -1.47
CA THR A 17 1.46 -7.85 -1.82
C THR A 17 0.81 -6.54 -1.43
N ILE A 18 0.15 -5.84 -2.37
CA ILE A 18 -0.35 -4.48 -2.16
C ILE A 18 -1.44 -4.39 -1.09
N LEU A 19 -2.34 -5.35 -1.00
CA LEU A 19 -3.52 -5.22 -0.14
C LEU A 19 -3.16 -5.33 1.34
N CYS A 20 -2.35 -6.32 1.73
CA CYS A 20 -1.98 -6.53 3.13
C CYS A 20 -0.48 -6.31 3.37
N GLY A 21 0.38 -7.09 2.71
CA GLY A 21 1.81 -7.12 3.00
C GLY A 21 2.50 -5.76 2.90
N LEU A 22 2.25 -4.99 1.84
CA LEU A 22 2.86 -3.69 1.63
C LEU A 22 2.23 -2.60 2.51
N LEU A 23 0.92 -2.65 2.78
CA LEU A 23 0.30 -1.71 3.73
C LEU A 23 0.85 -1.96 5.15
N GLN A 24 1.04 -3.21 5.55
CA GLN A 24 1.71 -3.55 6.82
C GLN A 24 3.16 -3.05 6.84
N THR A 25 3.94 -3.41 5.82
CA THR A 25 5.35 -3.02 5.70
C THR A 25 5.51 -1.50 5.76
N GLY A 26 4.75 -0.79 4.91
CA GLY A 26 4.79 0.66 4.81
C GLY A 26 4.36 1.34 6.11
N SER A 27 3.34 0.82 6.78
CA SER A 27 2.87 1.35 8.08
C SER A 27 3.95 1.24 9.15
N ILE A 28 4.56 0.05 9.30
CA ILE A 28 5.59 -0.20 10.31
C ILE A 28 6.83 0.64 10.02
N LEU A 29 7.36 0.58 8.80
CA LEU A 29 8.57 1.31 8.42
C LEU A 29 8.39 2.83 8.55
N SER A 30 7.21 3.36 8.20
CA SER A 30 6.94 4.79 8.34
C SER A 30 6.83 5.23 9.80
N PHE A 31 6.12 4.44 10.62
CA PHE A 31 6.00 4.71 12.04
C PHE A 31 7.37 4.70 12.73
N ASP A 32 8.13 3.63 12.52
CA ASP A 32 9.45 3.46 13.12
C ASP A 32 10.38 4.59 12.68
N LYS A 33 10.34 4.99 11.41
CA LYS A 33 11.16 6.10 10.90
C LYS A 33 10.80 7.44 11.50
N MET A 34 9.50 7.71 11.68
CA MET A 34 9.04 8.93 12.34
C MET A 34 9.55 9.00 13.78
N VAL A 35 9.41 7.92 14.54
CA VAL A 35 9.88 7.85 15.93
C VAL A 35 11.40 7.95 16.02
N GLU A 36 12.14 7.25 15.14
CA GLU A 36 13.61 7.34 15.03
C GLU A 36 14.06 8.80 14.84
N LYS A 37 13.32 9.58 14.04
CA LYS A 37 13.61 10.98 13.73
C LYS A 37 13.01 11.98 14.74
N GLY A 38 12.44 11.50 15.85
CA GLY A 38 11.95 12.34 16.95
C GLY A 38 10.57 12.94 16.75
N ILE A 39 9.75 12.41 15.83
CA ILE A 39 8.32 12.72 15.78
C ILE A 39 7.63 12.08 16.98
N ASP A 40 6.68 12.80 17.59
CA ASP A 40 5.89 12.28 18.71
C ASP A 40 5.22 10.94 18.34
N PRO A 41 5.43 9.87 19.12
CA PRO A 41 4.88 8.55 18.79
C PRO A 41 3.35 8.51 18.70
N ALA A 42 2.64 9.30 19.51
CA ALA A 42 1.18 9.31 19.48
C ALA A 42 0.65 10.01 18.21
N TYR A 43 1.30 11.11 17.79
CA TYR A 43 1.06 11.74 16.49
C TYR A 43 1.39 10.79 15.33
N ALA A 44 2.58 10.16 15.34
CA ALA A 44 3.00 9.22 14.31
C ALA A 44 2.01 8.04 14.20
N SER A 45 1.55 7.48 15.33
CA SER A 45 0.56 6.41 15.33
C SER A 45 -0.75 6.87 14.70
N LYS A 46 -1.22 8.10 14.97
CA LYS A 46 -2.44 8.62 14.36
C LYS A 46 -2.27 8.85 12.87
N LEU A 47 -1.15 9.47 12.48
CA LEU A 47 -0.83 9.76 11.08
C LEU A 47 -0.81 8.47 10.25
N VAL A 48 -0.16 7.41 10.74
CA VAL A 48 -0.13 6.11 10.04
C VAL A 48 -1.50 5.46 10.03
N GLN A 49 -2.14 5.32 11.19
CA GLN A 49 -3.40 4.58 11.31
C GLN A 49 -4.49 5.11 10.38
N TYR A 50 -4.67 6.42 10.31
CA TYR A 50 -5.74 7.04 9.52
C TYR A 50 -5.28 7.53 8.15
N GLY A 51 -3.98 7.78 7.96
CA GLY A 51 -3.45 8.28 6.69
C GLY A 51 -3.60 7.28 5.55
N VAL A 52 -3.48 5.97 5.83
CA VAL A 52 -3.68 4.94 4.79
C VAL A 52 -5.10 4.99 4.23
N GLU A 53 -6.13 5.11 5.09
CA GLU A 53 -7.53 5.26 4.67
C GLU A 53 -7.76 6.56 3.89
N VAL A 54 -7.29 7.70 4.40
CA VAL A 54 -7.49 8.99 3.75
C VAL A 54 -6.86 9.04 2.35
N ILE A 55 -5.64 8.52 2.20
CA ILE A 55 -4.93 8.49 0.93
C ILE A 55 -5.63 7.51 -0.05
N THR A 56 -6.03 6.33 0.41
CA THR A 56 -6.71 5.34 -0.44
C THR A 56 -8.16 5.70 -0.77
N GLU A 57 -8.83 6.57 -0.01
CA GLU A 57 -10.15 7.09 -0.43
C GLU A 57 -10.00 7.94 -1.71
N ALA A 58 -8.92 8.72 -1.87
CA ALA A 58 -8.66 9.40 -3.14
C ALA A 58 -8.34 8.40 -4.27
N LEU A 59 -7.63 7.30 -3.96
CA LEU A 59 -7.35 6.20 -4.90
C LEU A 59 -8.64 5.54 -5.42
N LYS A 60 -9.62 5.31 -4.54
CA LYS A 60 -10.92 4.72 -4.87
C LYS A 60 -11.68 5.54 -5.93
N HIS A 61 -11.72 6.86 -5.76
CA HIS A 61 -12.45 7.74 -6.68
C HIS A 61 -11.67 8.01 -7.96
N GLY A 62 -10.39 8.31 -7.82
CA GLY A 62 -9.57 8.88 -8.88
C GLY A 62 -8.55 7.93 -9.50
N GLY A 63 -8.35 6.74 -8.94
CA GLY A 63 -7.18 5.91 -9.25
C GLY A 63 -5.90 6.52 -8.69
N VAL A 64 -4.75 5.95 -9.09
CA VAL A 64 -3.42 6.43 -8.72
C VAL A 64 -3.24 7.89 -9.14
N SER A 65 -3.72 8.26 -10.33
CA SER A 65 -3.63 9.64 -10.82
C SER A 65 -4.37 10.61 -9.90
N GLY A 66 -5.61 10.30 -9.54
CA GLY A 66 -6.41 11.16 -8.68
C GLY A 66 -5.91 11.22 -7.23
N MET A 67 -5.31 10.13 -6.73
CA MET A 67 -4.60 10.12 -5.46
C MET A 67 -3.42 11.10 -5.48
N LEU A 68 -2.55 11.04 -6.49
CA LEU A 68 -1.41 11.95 -6.59
C LEU A 68 -1.82 13.38 -6.99
N ASP A 69 -2.99 13.59 -7.62
CA ASP A 69 -3.54 14.91 -7.90
C ASP A 69 -3.93 15.69 -6.62
N ARG A 70 -4.00 15.03 -5.45
CA ARG A 70 -4.17 15.67 -4.14
C ARG A 70 -2.90 16.32 -3.60
N LEU A 71 -1.75 16.01 -4.17
CA LEU A 71 -0.46 16.54 -3.75
C LEU A 71 -0.15 17.84 -4.48
N SER A 72 0.65 18.71 -3.85
CA SER A 72 1.28 19.84 -4.56
C SER A 72 2.17 19.33 -5.70
N ASN A 73 2.49 20.17 -6.68
CA ASN A 73 3.34 19.75 -7.80
C ASN A 73 4.72 19.23 -7.34
N PRO A 74 5.46 19.90 -6.43
CA PRO A 74 6.70 19.35 -5.90
C PRO A 74 6.51 18.01 -5.17
N ALA A 75 5.44 17.89 -4.36
CA ALA A 75 5.15 16.67 -3.63
C ALA A 75 4.81 15.50 -4.57
N LYS A 76 4.00 15.76 -5.60
CA LYS A 76 3.65 14.79 -6.64
C LYS A 76 4.89 14.26 -7.35
N ILE A 77 5.78 15.15 -7.79
CA ILE A 77 7.03 14.76 -8.45
C ILE A 77 7.88 13.91 -7.50
N LYS A 78 8.01 14.33 -6.24
CA LYS A 78 8.78 13.56 -5.27
C LYS A 78 8.18 12.19 -4.96
N ALA A 79 6.86 12.11 -4.77
CA ALA A 79 6.15 10.85 -4.59
C ALA A 79 6.33 9.93 -5.81
N PHE A 80 6.27 10.49 -7.01
CA PHE A 80 6.53 9.76 -8.26
C PHE A 80 7.95 9.18 -8.25
N GLU A 81 8.98 9.99 -8.01
CA GLU A 81 10.38 9.53 -7.94
C GLU A 81 10.61 8.44 -6.90
N LEU A 82 10.08 8.62 -5.68
CA LEU A 82 10.19 7.63 -4.60
C LEU A 82 9.51 6.32 -5.01
N SER A 83 8.32 6.40 -5.62
CA SER A 83 7.62 5.21 -6.07
C SER A 83 8.35 4.50 -7.21
N GLU A 84 9.03 5.19 -8.13
CA GLU A 84 9.87 4.54 -9.15
C GLU A 84 11.05 3.78 -8.53
N GLU A 85 11.71 4.37 -7.53
CA GLU A 85 12.78 3.70 -6.78
C GLU A 85 12.25 2.47 -6.02
N LEU A 86 11.11 2.60 -5.33
CA LEU A 86 10.42 1.50 -4.66
C LEU A 86 10.05 0.38 -5.64
N LYS A 87 9.49 0.73 -6.81
CA LYS A 87 9.16 -0.23 -7.87
C LYS A 87 10.41 -0.99 -8.31
N HIS A 88 11.53 -0.29 -8.51
CA HIS A 88 12.79 -0.93 -8.89
C HIS A 88 13.27 -1.93 -7.84
N ILE A 89 13.30 -1.53 -6.56
CA ILE A 89 13.78 -2.35 -5.45
C ILE A 89 12.89 -3.56 -5.21
N MET A 90 11.57 -3.38 -5.21
CA MET A 90 10.61 -4.42 -4.82
C MET A 90 10.22 -5.37 -5.96
N ARG A 91 10.49 -5.04 -7.24
CA ARG A 91 10.09 -5.87 -8.39
C ARG A 91 10.51 -7.34 -8.29
N PRO A 92 11.75 -7.68 -7.87
CA PRO A 92 12.14 -9.08 -7.70
C PRO A 92 11.30 -9.80 -6.63
N LEU A 93 10.93 -9.11 -5.55
CA LEU A 93 10.09 -9.68 -4.50
C LEU A 93 8.67 -9.93 -4.99
N PHE A 94 8.04 -8.96 -5.67
CA PHE A 94 6.71 -9.14 -6.24
C PHE A 94 6.66 -10.29 -7.25
N ARG A 95 7.67 -10.40 -8.13
CA ARG A 95 7.79 -11.52 -9.06
C ARG A 95 7.96 -12.84 -8.34
N LYS A 96 8.79 -12.90 -7.30
CA LYS A 96 8.93 -14.11 -6.48
C LYS A 96 7.60 -14.56 -5.89
N HIS A 97 6.81 -13.65 -5.31
CA HIS A 97 5.49 -14.01 -4.78
C HIS A 97 4.57 -14.55 -5.88
N GLN A 98 4.52 -13.89 -7.04
CA GLN A 98 3.73 -14.38 -8.18
C GLN A 98 4.19 -15.77 -8.65
N ASP A 99 5.50 -16.00 -8.73
CA ASP A 99 6.08 -17.28 -9.16
C ASP A 99 5.77 -18.40 -8.16
N ASP A 100 5.86 -18.13 -6.86
CA ASP A 100 5.52 -19.08 -5.79
C ASP A 100 4.00 -19.39 -5.78
N ILE A 101 3.16 -18.38 -6.09
CA ILE A 101 1.71 -18.55 -6.25
C ILE A 101 1.42 -19.42 -7.49
N ILE A 102 2.03 -19.14 -8.64
CA ILE A 102 1.77 -19.87 -9.89
C ILE A 102 2.27 -21.31 -9.80
N SER A 103 3.46 -21.53 -9.26
CA SER A 103 4.05 -22.86 -9.07
C SER A 103 3.33 -23.71 -8.01
N GLY A 104 2.59 -23.06 -7.10
CA GLY A 104 1.92 -23.71 -5.97
C GLY A 104 2.81 -23.89 -4.74
N GLU A 105 4.05 -23.40 -4.77
CA GLU A 105 4.97 -23.45 -3.63
C GLU A 105 4.44 -22.65 -2.43
N PHE A 106 3.79 -21.49 -2.69
CA PHE A 106 3.13 -20.72 -1.64
C PHE A 106 2.08 -21.57 -0.90
N SER A 107 1.11 -22.12 -1.65
CA SER A 107 0.01 -22.90 -1.06
C SER A 107 0.51 -24.14 -0.34
N LYS A 108 1.51 -24.82 -0.91
CA LYS A 108 2.14 -26.00 -0.29
C LYS A 108 2.80 -25.65 1.05
N THR A 109 3.59 -24.59 1.09
CA THR A 109 4.31 -24.16 2.29
C THR A 109 3.34 -23.71 3.39
N MET A 110 2.29 -22.97 3.02
CA MET A 110 1.25 -22.55 3.95
C MET A 110 0.49 -23.74 4.53
N MET A 111 0.08 -24.71 3.70
CA MET A 111 -0.61 -25.91 4.16
C MET A 111 0.26 -26.77 5.09
N GLN A 112 1.58 -26.78 4.89
CA GLN A 112 2.50 -27.43 5.83
C GLN A 112 2.51 -26.73 7.20
N ASP A 113 2.35 -25.40 7.24
CA ASP A 113 2.20 -24.68 8.50
C ASP A 113 0.88 -25.02 9.19
N TRP A 114 -0.21 -25.16 8.43
CA TRP A 114 -1.51 -25.60 8.95
C TRP A 114 -1.43 -27.01 9.57
N GLU A 115 -0.78 -27.94 8.88
CA GLU A 115 -0.53 -29.30 9.42
C GLU A 115 0.32 -29.27 10.70
N ASN A 116 1.13 -28.23 10.87
CA ASN A 116 1.95 -27.97 12.04
C ASN A 116 1.25 -27.07 13.08
N GLY A 117 -0.07 -26.93 13.01
CA GLY A 117 -0.87 -26.16 13.97
C GLY A 117 -0.64 -24.64 13.90
N ASP A 118 -0.48 -24.12 12.69
CA ASP A 118 -0.34 -22.68 12.38
C ASP A 118 0.86 -22.02 13.09
N ALA A 119 1.95 -22.79 13.27
CA ALA A 119 3.06 -22.38 14.11
C ALA A 119 3.71 -21.07 13.65
N ASN A 120 3.96 -20.91 12.34
CA ASN A 120 4.54 -19.68 11.80
C ASN A 120 3.52 -18.55 11.79
N LEU A 121 2.28 -18.81 11.36
CA LEU A 121 1.21 -17.82 11.36
C LEU A 121 1.02 -17.19 12.74
N LEU A 122 0.86 -18.02 13.78
CA LEU A 122 0.64 -17.57 15.16
C LEU A 122 1.86 -16.84 15.72
N LYS A 123 3.07 -17.30 15.38
CA LYS A 123 4.31 -16.62 15.76
C LYS A 123 4.37 -15.21 15.16
N TRP A 124 4.17 -15.08 13.85
CA TRP A 124 4.26 -13.80 13.16
C TRP A 124 3.14 -12.84 13.55
N ARG A 125 1.95 -13.36 13.84
CA ARG A 125 0.84 -12.60 14.44
C ARG A 125 1.23 -12.03 15.80
N ALA A 126 1.85 -12.84 16.67
CA ALA A 126 2.34 -12.38 17.96
C ALA A 126 3.44 -11.31 17.82
N GLU A 127 4.42 -11.54 16.93
CA GLU A 127 5.50 -10.56 16.65
C GLU A 127 4.94 -9.24 16.10
N THR A 128 3.92 -9.29 15.25
CA THR A 128 3.25 -8.09 14.72
C THR A 128 2.52 -7.31 15.83
N GLY A 129 1.88 -8.03 16.76
CA GLY A 129 1.26 -7.47 17.97
C GLY A 129 2.23 -6.79 18.95
N GLU A 130 3.53 -7.06 18.81
CA GLU A 130 4.61 -6.46 19.59
C GLU A 130 5.32 -5.30 18.87
N THR A 131 4.94 -4.99 17.63
CA THR A 131 5.50 -3.82 16.93
C THR A 131 5.16 -2.52 17.64
N ALA A 132 6.07 -1.54 17.55
CA ALA A 132 5.88 -0.25 18.19
C ALA A 132 4.65 0.50 17.65
N PHE A 133 4.39 0.39 16.34
CA PHE A 133 3.17 0.94 15.73
C PHE A 133 1.91 0.36 16.37
N GLU A 134 1.84 -0.96 16.56
CA GLU A 134 0.65 -1.60 17.11
C GLU A 134 0.44 -1.19 18.58
N LYS A 135 1.51 -1.18 19.38
CA LYS A 135 1.47 -0.86 20.82
C LYS A 135 1.23 0.62 21.14
N THR A 136 1.62 1.54 20.27
CA THR A 136 1.55 2.98 20.57
C THR A 136 0.15 3.54 20.33
N PRO A 137 -0.60 4.04 21.31
CA PRO A 137 -1.94 4.57 21.06
C PRO A 137 -1.93 5.77 20.12
N ALA A 138 -2.95 5.90 19.27
CA ALA A 138 -3.14 7.10 18.45
C ALA A 138 -3.45 8.31 19.36
N GLY A 139 -2.73 9.41 19.14
CA GLY A 139 -2.86 10.62 19.96
C GLY A 139 -4.19 11.36 19.76
N ASP A 140 -4.56 12.17 20.75
CA ASP A 140 -5.72 13.07 20.67
C ASP A 140 -5.33 14.40 19.99
N VAL A 141 -4.93 14.30 18.71
CA VAL A 141 -4.55 15.44 17.86
C VAL A 141 -5.43 15.48 16.63
N LYS A 142 -5.89 16.66 16.22
CA LYS A 142 -6.67 16.80 14.99
C LYS A 142 -5.72 16.93 13.79
N ILE A 143 -5.75 15.96 12.89
CA ILE A 143 -5.04 15.99 11.60
C ILE A 143 -6.11 16.25 10.54
N SER A 144 -5.93 17.29 9.72
CA SER A 144 -6.87 17.58 8.62
C SER A 144 -6.68 16.60 7.45
N GLU A 145 -7.68 16.47 6.58
CA GLU A 145 -7.60 15.55 5.45
C GLU A 145 -6.38 15.82 4.55
N GLN A 146 -6.12 17.08 4.21
CA GLN A 146 -4.95 17.44 3.39
C GLN A 146 -3.63 17.27 4.16
N GLU A 147 -3.64 17.39 5.48
CA GLU A 147 -2.45 17.17 6.31
C GLU A 147 -1.97 15.71 6.20
N TYR A 148 -2.86 14.73 6.06
CA TYR A 148 -2.44 13.34 5.80
C TYR A 148 -1.67 13.20 4.48
N PHE A 149 -2.07 13.91 3.42
CA PHE A 149 -1.33 13.90 2.15
C PHE A 149 0.03 14.60 2.28
N ASP A 150 0.04 15.78 2.89
CA ASP A 150 1.23 16.64 2.97
C ASP A 150 2.26 16.12 3.98
N HIS A 151 1.83 15.46 5.05
CA HIS A 151 2.69 14.93 6.12
C HIS A 151 3.02 13.45 5.94
N TYR A 152 2.31 12.74 5.05
CA TYR A 152 2.52 11.31 4.83
C TYR A 152 2.77 10.96 3.35
N LEU A 153 3.59 11.77 2.70
CA LEU A 153 3.95 11.63 1.29
C LEU A 153 4.48 10.24 0.94
N LEU A 154 5.26 9.65 1.84
CA LEU A 154 5.86 8.33 1.67
C LEU A 154 4.81 7.24 1.44
N MET A 155 3.66 7.30 2.12
CA MET A 155 2.58 6.32 1.94
C MET A 155 1.93 6.43 0.56
N SER A 156 1.80 7.64 0.01
CA SER A 156 1.34 7.82 -1.38
C SER A 156 2.29 7.15 -2.39
N ALA A 157 3.61 7.21 -2.13
CA ALA A 157 4.61 6.53 -2.94
C ALA A 157 4.53 4.99 -2.80
N PHE A 158 4.37 4.47 -1.57
CA PHE A 158 4.16 3.04 -1.34
C PHE A 158 2.92 2.49 -2.04
N ILE A 159 1.78 3.17 -1.90
CA ILE A 159 0.51 2.75 -2.52
C ILE A 159 0.64 2.73 -4.04
N ARG A 160 1.19 3.79 -4.65
CA ARG A 160 1.44 3.79 -6.10
C ARG A 160 2.34 2.62 -6.51
N ALA A 161 3.50 2.47 -5.86
CA ALA A 161 4.48 1.45 -6.22
C ALA A 161 3.90 0.04 -6.12
N GLY A 162 3.19 -0.27 -5.04
CA GLY A 162 2.59 -1.60 -4.84
C GLY A 162 1.43 -1.89 -5.78
N VAL A 163 0.54 -0.92 -6.01
CA VAL A 163 -0.56 -1.08 -6.97
C VAL A 163 -0.02 -1.35 -8.37
N GLU A 164 0.94 -0.55 -8.82
CA GLU A 164 1.52 -0.73 -10.15
C GLU A 164 2.31 -2.04 -10.25
N LEU A 165 3.12 -2.40 -9.25
CA LEU A 165 3.88 -3.66 -9.27
C LEU A 165 2.97 -4.90 -9.22
N ALA A 166 1.95 -4.92 -8.37
CA ALA A 166 1.01 -6.04 -8.29
C ALA A 166 0.29 -6.21 -9.63
N PHE A 167 -0.22 -5.11 -10.19
CA PHE A 167 -0.89 -5.11 -11.48
C PHE A 167 0.03 -5.60 -12.61
N GLU A 168 1.22 -4.99 -12.75
CA GLU A 168 2.18 -5.34 -13.79
C GLU A 168 2.59 -6.81 -13.69
N THR A 169 2.91 -7.29 -12.49
CA THR A 169 3.36 -8.66 -12.26
C THR A 169 2.27 -9.68 -12.58
N MET A 170 1.02 -9.40 -12.19
CA MET A 170 -0.12 -10.25 -12.56
C MET A 170 -0.32 -10.32 -14.08
N VAL A 171 -0.28 -9.16 -14.76
CA VAL A 171 -0.47 -9.09 -16.22
C VAL A 171 0.69 -9.77 -16.96
N GLU A 172 1.93 -9.61 -16.49
CA GLU A 172 3.11 -10.33 -17.00
C GLU A 172 2.93 -11.85 -16.88
N ALA A 173 2.27 -12.34 -15.82
CA ALA A 173 1.96 -13.76 -15.62
C ALA A 173 0.73 -14.25 -16.42
N GLY A 174 0.12 -13.40 -17.24
CA GLY A 174 -1.02 -13.74 -18.10
C GLY A 174 -2.40 -13.57 -17.45
N ILE A 175 -2.47 -12.96 -16.26
CA ILE A 175 -3.74 -12.57 -15.63
C ILE A 175 -4.33 -11.39 -16.41
N LYS A 176 -5.66 -11.38 -16.54
CA LYS A 176 -6.35 -10.31 -17.27
C LYS A 176 -6.18 -8.97 -16.55
N PRO A 177 -5.95 -7.86 -17.29
CA PRO A 177 -5.83 -6.53 -16.69
C PRO A 177 -7.02 -6.15 -15.79
N GLU A 178 -8.25 -6.54 -16.15
CA GLU A 178 -9.42 -6.27 -15.30
C GLU A 178 -9.38 -7.04 -13.98
N SER A 179 -8.96 -8.31 -13.99
CA SER A 179 -8.76 -9.09 -12.76
C SER A 179 -7.65 -8.49 -11.91
N ALA A 180 -6.50 -8.18 -12.52
CA ALA A 180 -5.40 -7.54 -11.82
C ALA A 180 -5.79 -6.20 -11.20
N TYR A 181 -6.67 -5.42 -11.82
CA TYR A 181 -7.21 -4.17 -11.25
C TYR A 181 -8.09 -4.42 -10.02
N TYR A 182 -8.98 -5.41 -10.08
CA TYR A 182 -9.85 -5.74 -8.95
C TYR A 182 -9.03 -6.22 -7.75
N GLU A 183 -8.13 -7.18 -7.97
CA GLU A 183 -7.29 -7.74 -6.89
C GLU A 183 -6.06 -6.87 -6.54
N SER A 184 -6.09 -5.57 -6.86
CA SER A 184 -5.05 -4.63 -6.42
C SER A 184 -5.63 -3.28 -6.03
N LEU A 185 -5.85 -2.39 -7.00
CA LEU A 185 -6.30 -1.02 -6.75
C LEU A 185 -7.70 -0.98 -6.14
N HIS A 186 -8.62 -1.80 -6.65
CA HIS A 186 -10.04 -1.71 -6.26
C HIS A 186 -10.28 -2.02 -4.78
N GLU A 187 -9.57 -3.00 -4.23
CA GLU A 187 -9.77 -3.49 -2.87
C GLU A 187 -8.90 -2.79 -1.82
N ALA A 188 -7.79 -2.16 -2.22
CA ALA A 188 -6.89 -1.48 -1.29
C ALA A 188 -7.60 -0.49 -0.33
N PRO A 189 -8.60 0.32 -0.77
CA PRO A 189 -9.36 1.18 0.15
C PRO A 189 -10.19 0.41 1.19
N LEU A 190 -10.70 -0.78 0.84
CA LEU A 190 -11.45 -1.60 1.80
C LEU A 190 -10.54 -2.12 2.91
N ILE A 191 -9.34 -2.58 2.56
CA ILE A 191 -8.34 -3.03 3.55
C ILE A 191 -7.84 -1.85 4.38
N ALA A 192 -7.60 -0.68 3.78
CA ALA A 192 -7.20 0.52 4.50
C ALA A 192 -8.18 0.93 5.62
N ASN A 193 -9.50 0.76 5.41
CA ASN A 193 -10.52 1.02 6.44
C ASN A 193 -10.33 0.13 7.69
N THR A 194 -9.81 -1.09 7.53
CA THR A 194 -9.55 -2.00 8.66
C THR A 194 -8.39 -1.48 9.52
N ILE A 195 -7.34 -0.96 8.88
CA ILE A 195 -6.20 -0.32 9.54
C ILE A 195 -6.67 0.94 10.28
N ALA A 196 -7.49 1.79 9.66
CA ALA A 196 -8.05 2.96 10.33
C ALA A 196 -8.88 2.58 11.56
N ARG A 197 -9.67 1.51 11.47
CA ARG A 197 -10.51 1.05 12.57
C ARG A 197 -9.71 0.62 13.79
N LYS A 198 -8.71 -0.26 13.62
CA LYS A 198 -7.98 -0.91 14.73
C LYS A 198 -6.61 -1.47 14.29
N LYS A 199 -5.89 -0.71 13.46
CA LYS A 199 -4.52 -0.98 13.00
C LYS A 199 -4.33 -2.35 12.34
N LEU A 200 -3.10 -2.87 12.40
CA LEU A 200 -2.73 -4.13 11.75
C LEU A 200 -3.42 -5.32 12.41
N PHE A 201 -3.71 -5.23 13.71
CA PHE A 201 -4.52 -6.25 14.39
C PHE A 201 -5.88 -6.45 13.70
N GLU A 202 -6.62 -5.39 13.42
CA GLU A 202 -7.92 -5.53 12.78
C GLU A 202 -7.83 -5.93 11.32
N MET A 203 -6.82 -5.46 10.60
CA MET A 203 -6.54 -5.93 9.24
C MET A 203 -6.35 -7.45 9.24
N ASN A 204 -5.37 -7.94 10.01
CA ASN A 204 -5.01 -9.35 10.06
C ASN A 204 -6.13 -10.23 10.66
N ARG A 205 -6.97 -9.68 11.54
CA ARG A 205 -8.14 -10.39 12.08
C ARG A 205 -9.33 -10.47 11.12
N VAL A 206 -9.44 -9.55 10.16
CA VAL A 206 -10.59 -9.47 9.23
C VAL A 206 -10.34 -10.28 7.96
N ILE A 207 -9.09 -10.34 7.50
CA ILE A 207 -8.70 -11.14 6.33
C ILE A 207 -8.64 -12.64 6.67
N SER A 208 -8.51 -13.48 5.64
CA SER A 208 -8.38 -14.93 5.83
C SER A 208 -7.01 -15.31 6.41
N ASP A 209 -6.88 -16.50 7.02
CA ASP A 209 -5.57 -17.00 7.47
C ASP A 209 -4.57 -17.13 6.29
N THR A 210 -5.05 -17.39 5.07
CA THR A 210 -4.23 -17.39 3.84
C THR A 210 -3.66 -16.00 3.55
N ALA A 211 -4.51 -14.99 3.60
CA ALA A 211 -4.12 -13.59 3.38
C ALA A 211 -3.16 -13.11 4.46
N GLU A 212 -3.41 -13.44 5.73
CA GLU A 212 -2.57 -13.07 6.86
C GLU A 212 -1.20 -13.75 6.77
N TYR A 213 -1.15 -15.06 6.46
CA TYR A 213 0.10 -15.77 6.24
C TYR A 213 0.91 -15.15 5.10
N GLY A 214 0.22 -14.84 4.01
CA GLY A 214 0.78 -14.16 2.84
C GLY A 214 1.34 -12.77 3.15
N CYS A 215 0.59 -11.97 3.92
CA CYS A 215 0.99 -10.66 4.41
C CYS A 215 2.31 -10.75 5.18
N TYR A 216 2.45 -11.71 6.10
CA TYR A 216 3.66 -11.90 6.90
C TYR A 216 4.86 -12.34 6.08
N LEU A 217 4.67 -13.26 5.12
CA LEU A 217 5.74 -13.66 4.20
C LEU A 217 6.31 -12.47 3.44
N PHE A 218 5.43 -11.62 2.90
CA PHE A 218 5.84 -10.42 2.18
C PHE A 218 6.51 -9.41 3.11
N ASP A 219 5.90 -9.10 4.25
CA ASP A 219 6.39 -8.09 5.20
C ASP A 219 7.79 -8.41 5.73
N GLN A 220 8.05 -9.68 6.07
CA GLN A 220 9.35 -10.12 6.57
C GLN A 220 10.44 -10.06 5.50
N ALA A 221 10.10 -10.27 4.23
CA ALA A 221 11.04 -10.13 3.12
C ALA A 221 11.24 -8.66 2.71
N CYS A 222 10.18 -7.85 2.77
CA CYS A 222 10.17 -6.48 2.27
C CYS A 222 10.86 -5.50 3.22
N LYS A 223 10.67 -5.63 4.54
CA LYS A 223 11.34 -4.80 5.55
C LYS A 223 12.87 -4.74 5.39
N PRO A 224 13.61 -5.86 5.38
CA PRO A 224 15.06 -5.83 5.18
C PRO A 224 15.44 -5.37 3.77
N LEU A 225 14.63 -5.72 2.75
CA LEU A 225 14.86 -5.27 1.37
C LEU A 225 14.84 -3.74 1.23
N LEU A 226 14.00 -3.06 2.01
CA LEU A 226 13.85 -1.61 2.01
C LEU A 226 14.79 -0.88 2.99
N ALA A 227 15.66 -1.59 3.72
CA ALA A 227 16.50 -0.98 4.76
C ALA A 227 17.36 0.20 4.23
N ASP A 228 17.99 0.04 3.06
CA ASP A 228 18.82 1.10 2.46
C ASP A 228 18.00 2.26 1.89
N PHE A 229 16.80 1.98 1.37
CA PHE A 229 15.86 3.01 0.95
C PHE A 229 15.41 3.85 2.15
N MET A 230 15.04 3.19 3.26
CA MET A 230 14.56 3.87 4.47
C MET A 230 15.65 4.73 5.13
N LYS A 231 16.95 4.47 4.93
CA LYS A 231 18.02 5.37 5.40
C LYS A 231 17.94 6.78 4.78
N LYS A 232 17.38 6.89 3.57
CA LYS A 232 17.24 8.16 2.83
C LYS A 232 15.97 8.93 3.20
N VAL A 233 15.05 8.30 3.94
CA VAL A 233 13.77 8.90 4.34
C VAL A 233 13.99 9.86 5.51
N ASP A 234 13.43 11.07 5.41
CA ASP A 234 13.41 12.06 6.48
C ASP A 234 11.97 12.51 6.79
N THR A 235 11.84 13.39 7.78
CA THR A 235 10.58 13.85 8.37
C THR A 235 9.69 14.62 7.39
N ASP A 236 10.25 15.18 6.32
CA ASP A 236 9.48 15.83 5.25
C ASP A 236 8.73 14.82 4.36
N LEU A 237 9.13 13.55 4.36
CA LEU A 237 8.43 12.47 3.65
C LEU A 237 7.44 11.73 4.54
N ALA A 238 7.67 11.73 5.86
CA ALA A 238 6.79 11.15 6.86
C ALA A 238 6.91 11.92 8.19
N GLY A 239 5.84 12.59 8.61
CA GLY A 239 5.69 13.23 9.92
C GLY A 239 5.59 14.75 9.91
N LYS A 240 6.14 15.45 8.90
CA LYS A 240 6.07 16.91 8.73
C LYS A 240 5.60 17.29 7.34
N ASN A 241 5.14 18.53 7.20
CA ASN A 241 4.67 19.05 5.94
C ASN A 241 5.78 19.10 4.89
N PHE A 242 5.65 18.28 3.83
CA PHE A 242 6.59 18.30 2.72
C PHE A 242 6.73 19.67 2.06
N ASN A 243 5.67 20.48 2.05
CA ASN A 243 5.62 21.78 1.39
C ASN A 243 6.29 22.90 2.20
N GLU A 244 6.66 22.66 3.45
CA GLU A 244 7.25 23.67 4.32
C GLU A 244 8.53 24.27 3.70
N GLY A 245 8.56 25.61 3.58
CA GLY A 245 9.69 26.34 3.05
C GLY A 245 9.91 26.27 1.53
N LYS A 246 9.00 25.63 0.77
CA LYS A 246 9.10 25.52 -0.71
C LYS A 246 8.26 26.59 -1.40
N ASP A 247 8.74 27.10 -2.53
CA ASP A 247 8.07 28.12 -3.35
C ASP A 247 7.02 27.57 -4.33
N MET A 248 6.78 26.25 -4.27
CA MET A 248 5.85 25.48 -5.12
C MET A 248 6.22 25.44 -6.61
N SER A 249 7.38 25.95 -7.01
CA SER A 249 7.84 25.91 -8.39
C SER A 249 8.31 24.50 -8.79
N VAL A 250 8.07 24.13 -10.04
CA VAL A 250 8.55 22.89 -10.66
C VAL A 250 8.90 23.15 -12.12
N ASP A 251 9.73 22.29 -12.71
CA ASP A 251 9.94 22.30 -14.15
C ASP A 251 8.67 21.85 -14.90
N ASN A 252 8.29 22.61 -15.93
CA ASN A 252 7.07 22.34 -16.69
C ASN A 252 7.15 21.02 -17.46
N ALA A 253 8.32 20.69 -18.04
CA ALA A 253 8.47 19.46 -18.81
C ALA A 253 8.43 18.22 -17.89
N GLN A 254 9.06 18.31 -16.72
CA GLN A 254 9.00 17.26 -15.70
C GLN A 254 7.56 17.03 -15.22
N LEU A 255 6.82 18.11 -14.90
CA LEU A 255 5.43 17.99 -14.47
C LEU A 255 4.54 17.35 -15.54
N VAL A 256 4.72 17.75 -16.81
CA VAL A 256 3.99 17.15 -17.94
C VAL A 256 4.32 15.66 -18.05
N HIS A 257 5.61 15.30 -17.99
CA HIS A 257 6.06 13.91 -18.08
C HIS A 257 5.50 13.02 -16.96
N VAL A 258 5.56 13.49 -15.71
CA VAL A 258 5.03 12.77 -14.54
C VAL A 258 3.52 12.56 -14.67
N ASN A 259 2.76 13.61 -14.99
CA ASN A 259 1.31 13.50 -15.15
C ASN A 259 0.93 12.58 -16.31
N ASP A 260 1.67 12.60 -17.42
CA ASP A 260 1.41 11.74 -18.57
C ASP A 260 1.67 10.27 -18.22
N THR A 261 2.80 9.98 -17.54
CA THR A 261 3.17 8.62 -17.14
C THR A 261 2.15 8.02 -16.18
N LEU A 262 1.70 8.78 -15.18
CA LEU A 262 0.65 8.36 -14.24
C LEU A 262 -0.64 8.00 -14.98
N ARG A 263 -1.13 8.92 -15.83
CA ARG A 263 -2.45 8.77 -16.47
C ARG A 263 -2.48 7.69 -17.55
N ASN A 264 -1.33 7.38 -18.13
CA ASN A 264 -1.18 6.37 -19.18
C ASN A 264 -0.73 5.01 -18.64
N HIS A 265 -0.51 4.86 -17.33
CA HIS A 265 -0.25 3.55 -16.76
C HIS A 265 -1.44 2.60 -17.02
N PRO A 266 -1.22 1.34 -17.44
CA PRO A 266 -2.31 0.43 -17.78
C PRO A 266 -3.36 0.23 -16.68
N VAL A 267 -2.96 0.21 -15.39
CA VAL A 267 -3.90 0.16 -14.25
C VAL A 267 -4.87 1.33 -14.22
N GLU A 268 -4.41 2.52 -14.62
CA GLU A 268 -5.22 3.75 -14.65
C GLU A 268 -6.17 3.76 -15.84
N MET A 269 -5.72 3.26 -17.00
CA MET A 269 -6.55 3.12 -18.19
C MET A 269 -7.70 2.13 -17.96
N VAL A 270 -7.38 0.95 -17.43
CA VAL A 270 -8.36 -0.09 -17.09
C VAL A 270 -9.28 0.40 -15.98
N GLY A 271 -8.70 0.98 -14.92
CA GLY A 271 -9.45 1.47 -13.78
C GLY A 271 -10.45 2.57 -14.13
N ARG A 272 -10.09 3.52 -15.01
CA ARG A 272 -11.03 4.56 -15.46
C ARG A 272 -12.26 3.97 -16.12
N LYS A 273 -12.06 2.98 -17.00
CA LYS A 273 -13.16 2.28 -17.68
C LYS A 273 -14.04 1.52 -16.69
N LEU A 274 -13.43 0.79 -15.75
CA LEU A 274 -14.16 0.00 -14.76
C LEU A 274 -14.93 0.89 -13.76
N ARG A 275 -14.29 1.95 -13.21
CA ARG A 275 -14.96 2.89 -12.29
C ARG A 275 -16.17 3.58 -12.92
N GLN A 276 -16.10 3.95 -14.20
CA GLN A 276 -17.24 4.52 -14.93
C GLN A 276 -18.40 3.52 -15.05
N ALA A 277 -18.10 2.23 -15.28
CA ALA A 277 -19.12 1.18 -15.35
C ALA A 277 -19.77 0.87 -13.99
N MET A 278 -19.08 1.15 -12.87
CA MET A 278 -19.55 0.91 -11.51
C MET A 278 -20.41 2.05 -10.91
N THR A 279 -20.85 3.02 -11.71
CA THR A 279 -21.60 4.23 -11.28
C THR A 279 -22.97 3.99 -10.62
N ALA A 280 -23.38 2.75 -10.38
CA ALA A 280 -24.46 2.40 -9.45
C ALA A 280 -24.02 2.27 -7.97
N MET A 281 -22.74 2.50 -7.65
CA MET A 281 -22.26 2.53 -6.27
C MET A 281 -22.81 3.76 -5.54
N LYS A 282 -23.74 3.52 -4.60
CA LYS A 282 -24.29 4.53 -3.68
C LYS A 282 -23.14 5.26 -2.97
N SER A 283 -23.20 6.59 -2.93
CA SER A 283 -22.34 7.39 -2.06
C SER A 283 -22.48 6.89 -0.61
N ILE A 284 -21.37 6.49 0.00
CA ILE A 284 -21.33 6.25 1.44
C ILE A 284 -21.50 7.63 2.08
N LYS A 285 -22.66 7.86 2.71
CA LYS A 285 -22.85 9.06 3.52
C LYS A 285 -22.01 8.88 4.78
N THR A 286 -20.95 9.66 4.91
CA THR A 286 -20.21 9.77 6.16
C THR A 286 -21.16 10.32 7.23
N VAL A 287 -21.20 9.67 8.40
CA VAL A 287 -21.88 10.17 9.60
C VAL A 287 -20.96 11.12 10.34
#